data_AF-A0A8J7F4V9-F1
#
_entry.id   AF-A0A8J7F4V9-F1
#
_cell.length_a   1.000
_cell.length_b   1.000
_cell.length_c   1.000
_cell.angle_alpha   90.00
_cell.angle_beta   90.00
_cell.angle_gamma   90.00
#
_symmetry.space_group_name_H-M   'P 1'
#
loop_
_entity.id
_entity.type
_entity.pdbx_description
1 polymer ?
#
loop_
_entity_poly.entity_id
_entity_poly.type
_entity_poly.pdbx_seq_one_letter_code
_entity_poly.pdbx_strand_id
1 'polypeptide(L)'
;MIHNPRIGSDLSYPDLATAINNVCQQWCQEQGYSEPFYRNGELWAFPANGVMPVKIKDMINQQDSKKVWIGRVSLFILPDGSFGKK
;
A
#
# COMPACT_ATOMS: atom_id res chain seq x y z
N MET A 1 -16.64 -4.91 14.41
CA MET A 1 -16.66 -3.49 14.01
C MET A 1 -15.26 -3.11 13.58
N ILE A 2 -14.96 -3.18 12.28
CA ILE A 2 -13.67 -2.72 11.75
C ILE A 2 -13.76 -1.19 11.66
N HIS A 3 -12.94 -0.50 12.44
CA HIS A 3 -12.88 0.96 12.42
C HIS A 3 -12.41 1.43 11.05
N ASN A 4 -13.27 2.18 10.37
CA ASN A 4 -12.98 2.86 9.12
C ASN A 4 -12.80 4.35 9.41
N PRO A 5 -11.59 4.85 9.70
CA PRO A 5 -11.38 6.29 9.75
C PRO A 5 -11.10 6.78 8.33
N ARG A 6 -12.15 7.09 7.57
CA ARG A 6 -12.06 8.07 6.48
C ARG A 6 -12.05 9.47 7.09
N ILE A 7 -10.91 9.96 7.58
CA ILE A 7 -10.70 11.38 7.88
C ILE A 7 -9.24 11.73 7.56
N GLY A 8 -9.05 12.71 6.68
CA GLY A 8 -7.77 13.30 6.30
C GLY A 8 -7.02 13.91 7.48
N SER A 9 -6.35 13.05 8.22
CA SER A 9 -5.37 13.35 9.25
C SER A 9 -4.13 12.55 8.88
N ASP A 10 -3.02 13.24 8.73
CA ASP A 10 -1.72 12.69 8.37
C ASP A 10 -1.45 11.34 9.07
N LEU A 11 -1.57 10.23 8.33
CA LEU A 11 -1.41 8.87 8.85
C LEU A 11 0.04 8.70 9.34
N SER A 12 0.19 8.76 10.66
CA SER A 12 1.46 8.59 11.35
C SER A 12 1.67 7.13 11.70
N TYR A 13 2.79 6.59 11.22
CA TYR A 13 3.20 5.21 11.42
C TYR A 13 4.46 5.16 12.31
N PRO A 14 4.61 4.09 13.11
CA PRO A 14 5.78 3.93 13.98
C PRO A 14 7.07 3.67 13.20
N ASP A 15 6.98 3.03 12.02
CA ASP A 15 8.11 2.68 11.17
C ASP A 15 7.70 2.54 9.69
N LEU A 16 8.70 2.46 8.82
CA LEU A 16 8.52 2.38 7.37
C LEU A 16 7.84 1.09 6.92
N ALA A 17 8.14 -0.06 7.54
CA ALA A 17 7.55 -1.32 7.14
C ALA A 17 6.04 -1.35 7.44
N THR A 18 5.64 -0.84 8.60
CA THR A 18 4.24 -0.68 8.98
C THR A 18 3.49 0.26 8.02
N ALA A 19 4.13 1.36 7.60
CA ALA A 19 3.57 2.28 6.62
C ALA A 19 3.39 1.63 5.23
N ILE A 20 4.43 0.96 4.71
CA ILE A 20 4.38 0.25 3.42
C ILE A 20 3.29 -0.81 3.42
N ASN A 21 3.23 -1.65 4.46
CA ASN A 21 2.21 -2.70 4.55
C ASN A 21 0.79 -2.12 4.55
N ASN A 22 0.55 -1.03 5.30
CA ASN A 22 -0.77 -0.38 5.30
C ASN A 22 -1.12 0.22 3.94
N VAL A 23 -0.19 0.94 3.29
CA VAL A 23 -0.43 1.51 1.96
C VAL A 23 -0.74 0.42 0.94
N CYS A 24 0.00 -0.70 0.99
CA CYS A 24 -0.23 -1.86 0.15
C CYS A 24 -1.60 -2.50 0.40
N GLN A 25 -1.94 -2.77 1.66
CA GLN A 25 -3.22 -3.37 2.04
C GLN A 25 -4.41 -2.50 1.64
N GLN A 26 -4.33 -1.19 1.90
CA GLN A 26 -5.37 -0.24 1.51
C GLN A 26 -5.56 -0.22 0.00
N TRP A 27 -4.48 -0.16 -0.78
CA TRP A 27 -4.57 -0.19 -2.23
C TRP A 27 -5.19 -1.51 -2.73
N CYS A 28 -4.76 -2.66 -2.19
CA CYS A 28 -5.34 -3.95 -2.53
C CYS A 28 -6.85 -3.98 -2.26
N GLN A 29 -7.29 -3.50 -1.08
CA GLN A 29 -8.70 -3.44 -0.72
C GLN A 29 -9.49 -2.48 -1.63
N GLU A 30 -8.95 -1.30 -1.94
CA GLU A 30 -9.55 -0.31 -2.84
C GLU A 30 -9.73 -0.87 -4.26
N GLN A 31 -8.80 -1.70 -4.73
CA GLN A 31 -8.83 -2.30 -6.07
C GLN A 31 -9.51 -3.68 -6.12
N GLY A 32 -9.96 -4.23 -4.99
CA GLY A 32 -10.61 -5.55 -4.91
C GLY A 32 -9.66 -6.75 -5.01
N TYR A 33 -8.38 -6.57 -4.70
CA TYR A 33 -7.38 -7.62 -4.64
C TYR A 33 -7.44 -8.36 -3.29
N SER A 34 -6.81 -9.54 -3.24
CA SER A 34 -6.56 -10.24 -1.99
C SER A 34 -5.61 -9.47 -1.08
N GLU A 35 -5.46 -9.96 0.16
CA GLU A 35 -4.34 -9.55 1.01
C GLU A 35 -3.01 -9.74 0.27
N PRO A 36 -2.08 -8.77 0.36
CA PRO A 36 -0.79 -8.84 -0.30
C PRO A 36 0.15 -9.80 0.41
N PHE A 37 1.08 -10.38 -0.34
CA PHE A 37 2.10 -11.29 0.18
C PHE A 37 3.44 -11.08 -0.53
N TYR A 38 4.53 -11.45 0.15
CA TYR A 38 5.87 -11.39 -0.41
C TYR A 38 6.20 -12.65 -1.20
N ARG A 39 6.75 -12.48 -2.40
CA ARG A 39 7.33 -13.56 -3.20
C ARG A 39 8.56 -13.03 -3.93
N ASN A 40 9.70 -13.69 -3.72
CA ASN A 40 11.00 -13.29 -4.27
C ASN A 40 11.41 -11.85 -3.95
N GLY A 41 11.08 -11.36 -2.74
CA GLY A 41 11.40 -10.00 -2.32
C GLY A 41 10.50 -8.91 -2.91
N GLU A 42 9.47 -9.28 -3.67
CA GLU A 42 8.49 -8.36 -4.24
C GLU A 42 7.10 -8.57 -3.61
N LEU A 43 6.26 -7.55 -3.66
CA LEU A 43 4.87 -7.61 -3.22
C LEU A 43 3.95 -8.08 -4.35
N TRP A 44 3.13 -9.09 -4.04
CA TRP A 44 2.19 -9.71 -4.95
C TRP A 44 0.80 -9.78 -4.32
N ALA A 45 -0.24 -9.83 -5.15
CA ALA A 45 -1.61 -10.07 -4.72
C ALA A 45 -2.39 -10.79 -5.82
N PHE A 46 -3.48 -11.46 -5.45
CA PHE A 46 -4.42 -12.01 -6.41
C PHE A 46 -5.44 -10.93 -6.80
N PRO A 47 -5.69 -10.70 -8.10
CA PRO A 47 -6.79 -9.85 -8.52
C PRO A 47 -8.14 -10.50 -8.18
N ALA A 48 -9.22 -9.71 -8.17
CA ALA A 48 -10.57 -10.23 -7.94
C ALA A 48 -10.87 -11.42 -8.87
N ASN A 49 -11.22 -12.57 -8.30
CA ASN A 49 -11.50 -13.82 -9.02
C ASN A 49 -10.34 -14.39 -9.85
N GLY A 50 -9.12 -13.89 -9.68
CA GLY A 50 -7.93 -14.39 -10.38
C GLY A 50 -7.29 -15.58 -9.67
N VAL A 51 -6.85 -16.57 -10.45
CA VAL A 51 -6.06 -17.72 -9.94
C VAL A 51 -4.56 -17.51 -10.07
N MET A 52 -4.12 -16.46 -10.75
CA MET A 52 -2.71 -16.12 -10.93
C MET A 52 -2.40 -14.82 -10.19
N PRO A 53 -1.41 -14.80 -9.28
CA PRO A 53 -1.03 -13.58 -8.60
C PRO A 53 -0.26 -12.67 -9.55
N VAL A 54 -0.38 -11.37 -9.35
CA VAL A 54 0.35 -10.35 -10.10
C VAL A 54 1.26 -9.57 -9.16
N LYS A 55 2.35 -9.01 -9.71
CA LYS A 55 3.20 -8.08 -8.98
C LYS A 55 2.46 -6.77 -8.81
N ILE A 56 2.43 -6.23 -7.61
CA ILE A 56 1.77 -4.95 -7.34
C ILE A 56 2.47 -3.82 -8.11
N LYS A 57 3.81 -3.85 -8.18
CA LYS A 57 4.61 -2.88 -8.93
C LYS A 57 4.21 -2.73 -10.40
N ASP A 58 3.74 -3.80 -11.03
CA ASP A 58 3.35 -3.78 -12.45
C ASP A 58 1.95 -3.17 -12.66
N MET A 59 1.14 -3.11 -11.60
CA MET A 59 -0.26 -2.67 -11.65
C MET A 59 -0.46 -1.22 -11.17
N ILE A 60 0.48 -0.69 -10.39
CA ILE A 60 0.41 0.65 -9.81
C ILE A 60 0.88 1.73 -10.80
N ASN A 61 0.48 2.96 -10.53
CA ASN A 61 0.97 4.17 -11.16
C ASN A 61 1.34 5.22 -10.10
N GLN A 62 1.95 6.34 -10.51
CA GLN A 62 2.42 7.36 -9.56
C GLN A 62 1.28 8.02 -8.74
N GLN A 63 0.05 8.02 -9.25
CA GLN A 63 -1.12 8.58 -8.57
C GLN A 63 -1.59 7.70 -7.41
N ASP A 64 -1.17 6.43 -7.37
CA ASP A 64 -1.44 5.51 -6.26
C ASP A 64 -0.58 5.81 -5.03
N SER A 65 0.34 6.78 -5.11
CA SER A 65 1.18 7.15 -3.97
C SER A 65 0.33 7.78 -2.85
N LYS A 66 0.60 7.36 -1.62
CA LYS A 66 -0.03 7.93 -0.42
C LYS A 66 1.04 8.68 0.37
N LYS A 67 0.69 9.90 0.79
CA LYS A 67 1.50 10.64 1.76
C LYS A 67 1.30 10.03 3.14
N VAL A 68 2.40 9.65 3.78
CA VAL A 68 2.42 9.07 5.13
C VAL A 68 3.43 9.82 5.99
N TRP A 69 3.26 9.73 7.31
CA TRP A 69 4.22 10.25 8.28
C TRP A 69 4.88 9.09 9.02
N ILE A 70 6.19 9.18 9.19
CA ILE A 70 6.97 8.25 10.00
C ILE A 70 7.73 9.12 11.01
N GLY A 71 7.24 9.11 12.25
CA GLY A 71 7.68 10.06 13.28
C GLY A 71 7.45 11.51 12.84
N ARG A 72 8.53 12.23 12.51
CA ARG A 72 8.50 13.66 12.11
C ARG A 72 8.75 13.89 10.62
N VAL A 73 8.92 12.81 9.85
CA VAL A 73 9.21 12.89 8.40
C VAL A 73 7.97 12.47 7.63
N SER A 74 7.65 13.21 6.57
CA SER A 74 6.60 12.82 5.63
C SER A 74 7.20 12.25 4.35
N LEU A 75 6.68 11.11 3.88
CA LEU A 75 7.11 10.45 2.66
C LEU A 75 5.90 10.17 1.77
N PHE A 76 6.11 10.11 0.46
CA PHE A 76 5.14 9.53 -0.47
C PHE A 76 5.55 8.08 -0.73
N ILE A 77 4.67 7.14 -0.43
CA ILE A 77 4.92 5.71 -0.58
C ILE A 77 3.93 5.14 -1.57
N LEU A 78 4.43 4.32 -2.49
CA LEU A 78 3.63 3.53 -3.41
C LEU A 78 3.26 2.16 -2.80
N PRO A 79 2.19 1.50 -3.29
CA PRO A 79 1.76 0.21 -2.77
C PRO A 79 2.82 -0.92 -2.86
N ASP A 80 3.79 -0.81 -3.77
CA ASP A 80 4.91 -1.75 -3.86
C ASP A 80 6.04 -1.47 -2.86
N GLY A 81 5.91 -0.44 -2.02
CA GLY A 81 6.89 0.01 -1.04
C GLY A 81 7.94 0.97 -1.60
N SER A 82 7.89 1.32 -2.88
CA SER A 82 8.79 2.31 -3.47
C SER A 82 8.38 3.75 -3.10
N PHE A 83 9.31 4.69 -3.25
CA PHE A 83 9.03 6.11 -3.01
C PHE A 83 8.34 6.76 -4.21
N GLY A 84 7.21 7.40 -3.95
CA GLY A 84 6.51 8.24 -4.92
C GLY A 84 7.15 9.61 -5.06
N LYS A 85 6.86 10.29 -6.17
CA LYS A 85 7.19 11.70 -6.36
C LYS A 85 5.99 12.57 -5.97
N LYS A 86 6.28 13.77 -5.44
CA LYS A 86 5.29 14.81 -5.17
C LYS A 86 4.74 15.37 -6.48
#